data_AF-A0A6L8BCZ4-F1
#
_entry.id   AF-A0A6L8BCZ4-F1
#
_cell.length_a   1.000
_cell.length_b   1.000
_cell.length_c   1.000
_cell.angle_alpha   90.00
_cell.angle_beta   90.00
_cell.angle_gamma   90.00
#
_symmetry.space_group_name_H-M   'P 1'
#
loop_
_entity.id
_entity.type
_entity.pdbx_description
1 polymer ?
#
loop_
_entity_poly.entity_id
_entity_poly.type
_entity_poly.pdbx_seq_one_letter_code
_entity_poly.pdbx_strand_id
1 'polypeptide(L)'
;MPAAFATTVIAQDPTEGEEALNMQLVGYDDLQGRSAYQPIVHQQGERWIAYIGHHAGRHENPLTGEVDGNRTSILDVTDPATPVYLFHIPGGEGESEAQMVRMCAGSDLPGGVNGDYYLLRAVGRNGHQVWNVTTPENPELVSWMEREGLVDTHKSWWECDTGIAYLVSGVEGWAPRRMTQVYDLSDPAEPHFIRNFGLPGQQPGAPNHEEMSRYELHGPIAVGNRIHFGYGTFLNGVVQIVDRERLIRGNPALEDPFEPTDENLEHPVITTMYTGPRLGAHTVFPVLGMDVPEFADNSEGRTRDMLLVVGESLRNECLENRQMMYMVDITDETKPWPVANFQVPEESGNFCERGGRFGTHSSNENMTSIYYGKIVFLAYFNGGIRAVDIRDPWSPQEIGYYIPAINERTTQRCITVEGAERCKRAIQTNNLEVDDRGYVYAADRANTGLHIVELIGGAREIADFQ
;
A
#
# COMPACT_ATOMS: atom_id res chain seq x y z
N MET A 1 14.80 -25.28 -42.11
CA MET A 1 15.24 -23.99 -41.55
C MET A 1 13.97 -23.18 -41.27
N PRO A 2 13.50 -23.06 -40.03
CA PRO A 2 12.35 -22.22 -39.74
C PRO A 2 12.79 -20.75 -39.65
N ALA A 3 11.99 -19.87 -40.24
CA ALA A 3 12.20 -18.44 -40.25
C ALA A 3 12.02 -17.87 -38.84
N ALA A 4 13.01 -17.12 -38.38
CA ALA A 4 12.92 -16.33 -37.15
C ALA A 4 11.94 -15.18 -37.38
N PHE A 5 10.84 -15.16 -36.63
CA PHE A 5 10.00 -13.98 -36.51
C PHE A 5 10.75 -12.96 -35.66
N ALA A 6 11.16 -11.87 -36.29
CA ALA A 6 11.71 -10.71 -35.59
C ALA A 6 10.56 -10.04 -34.83
N THR A 7 10.58 -10.15 -33.50
CA THR A 7 9.75 -9.35 -32.60
C THR A 7 10.11 -7.89 -32.79
N THR A 8 9.20 -7.12 -33.36
CA THR A 8 9.34 -5.68 -33.51
C THR A 8 9.08 -5.05 -32.15
N VAL A 9 10.17 -4.58 -31.51
CA VAL A 9 10.11 -3.80 -30.28
C VAL A 9 9.55 -2.43 -30.64
N ILE A 10 8.32 -2.13 -30.22
CA ILE A 10 7.85 -0.74 -30.14
C ILE A 10 8.26 -0.27 -28.75
N ALA A 11 9.43 0.34 -28.67
CA ALA A 11 9.85 1.07 -27.49
C ALA A 11 9.05 2.38 -27.43
N GLN A 12 8.70 2.85 -26.23
CA GLN A 12 8.57 4.29 -26.03
C GLN A 12 9.89 4.93 -26.45
N ASP A 13 9.83 6.05 -27.16
CA ASP A 13 11.01 6.81 -27.53
C ASP A 13 11.75 7.20 -26.24
N PRO A 14 13.03 6.85 -26.07
CA PRO A 14 13.83 7.23 -24.90
C PRO A 14 14.06 8.75 -24.76
N THR A 15 13.45 9.59 -25.61
CA THR A 15 13.49 11.06 -25.55
C THR A 15 12.23 11.73 -24.96
N GLU A 16 11.18 10.99 -24.59
CA GLU A 16 10.03 11.56 -23.85
C GLU A 16 10.31 11.54 -22.34
N GLY A 17 10.98 12.61 -21.90
CA GLY A 17 11.14 12.98 -20.50
C GLY A 17 9.78 13.15 -19.82
N GLU A 18 9.75 12.84 -18.53
CA GLU A 18 8.60 12.95 -17.60
C GLU A 18 7.40 13.81 -18.03
N GLU A 19 6.19 13.30 -17.78
CA GLU A 19 4.95 14.07 -17.96
C GLU A 19 4.47 14.57 -16.60
N ALA A 20 4.22 15.87 -16.47
CA ALA A 20 3.76 16.42 -15.20
C ALA A 20 2.78 17.60 -15.36
N LEU A 21 1.90 17.72 -14.37
CA LEU A 21 1.03 18.88 -14.16
C LEU A 21 1.05 19.21 -12.66
N ASN A 22 1.39 20.45 -12.31
CA ASN A 22 1.46 20.95 -10.93
C ASN A 22 2.27 20.06 -9.96
N MET A 23 3.18 19.26 -10.50
CA MET A 23 4.13 18.43 -9.78
C MET A 23 5.49 18.51 -10.48
N GLN A 24 6.57 18.34 -9.73
CA GLN A 24 7.92 18.28 -10.31
C GLN A 24 8.78 17.25 -9.58
N LEU A 25 9.75 16.67 -10.31
CA LEU A 25 10.77 15.81 -9.74
C LEU A 25 11.73 16.62 -8.87
N VAL A 26 11.97 16.15 -7.65
CA VAL A 26 12.94 16.70 -6.70
C VAL A 26 14.20 15.85 -6.70
N GLY A 27 14.05 14.53 -6.61
CA GLY A 27 15.17 13.60 -6.62
C GLY A 27 14.78 12.19 -7.01
N TYR A 28 15.81 11.37 -7.22
CA TYR A 28 15.67 10.05 -7.83
C TYR A 28 16.75 9.10 -7.32
N ASP A 29 16.37 7.84 -7.10
CA ASP A 29 17.29 6.73 -6.87
C ASP A 29 16.84 5.52 -7.71
N ASP A 30 17.78 4.81 -8.34
CA ASP A 30 17.46 3.68 -9.22
C ASP A 30 17.08 2.40 -8.47
N LEU A 31 17.18 2.41 -7.13
CA LEU A 31 16.99 1.28 -6.22
C LEU A 31 17.79 0.04 -6.63
N GLN A 32 18.97 0.26 -7.23
CA GLN A 32 19.83 -0.77 -7.81
C GLN A 32 19.10 -1.61 -8.88
N GLY A 33 18.08 -1.03 -9.52
CA GLY A 33 17.23 -1.67 -10.52
C GLY A 33 16.29 -2.73 -9.96
N ARG A 34 15.97 -2.71 -8.66
CA ARG A 34 15.04 -3.66 -8.04
C ARG A 34 13.58 -3.24 -8.26
N SER A 35 12.70 -4.22 -8.46
CA SER A 35 11.25 -4.00 -8.50
C SER A 35 10.76 -3.59 -7.11
N ALA A 36 10.07 -2.46 -7.00
CA ALA A 36 9.64 -1.90 -5.72
C ALA A 36 8.11 -1.96 -5.53
N TYR A 37 7.68 -2.22 -4.30
CA TYR A 37 6.27 -2.23 -3.90
C TYR A 37 5.96 -1.00 -3.06
N GLN A 38 6.29 -0.98 -1.77
CA GLN A 38 5.90 0.09 -0.86
C GLN A 38 7.10 0.91 -0.36
N PRO A 39 7.04 2.25 -0.48
CA PRO A 39 7.89 3.15 0.29
C PRO A 39 7.24 3.53 1.63
N ILE A 40 8.04 3.67 2.69
CA ILE A 40 7.71 4.47 3.87
C ILE A 40 8.87 5.41 4.15
N VAL A 41 8.58 6.60 4.68
CA VAL A 41 9.61 7.58 5.04
C VAL A 41 9.38 8.02 6.47
N HIS A 42 10.44 8.03 7.27
CA HIS A 42 10.35 8.39 8.67
C HIS A 42 11.52 9.27 9.10
N GLN A 43 11.23 10.23 9.96
CA GLN A 43 12.25 11.06 10.59
C GLN A 43 12.92 10.29 11.74
N GLN A 44 14.25 10.18 11.70
CA GLN A 44 15.07 9.55 12.73
C GLN A 44 16.09 10.56 13.24
N GLY A 45 15.73 11.23 14.34
CA GLY A 45 16.45 12.41 14.81
C GLY A 45 16.43 13.53 13.77
N GLU A 46 17.60 13.93 13.29
CA GLU A 46 17.75 14.98 12.26
C GLU A 46 17.67 14.42 10.83
N ARG A 47 17.72 13.10 10.66
CA ARG A 47 17.72 12.45 9.34
C ARG A 47 16.30 12.06 8.93
N TRP A 48 16.07 12.01 7.62
CA TRP A 48 14.89 11.38 7.05
C TRP A 48 15.34 10.14 6.31
N ILE A 49 14.79 8.98 6.67
CA ILE A 49 15.18 7.70 6.09
C ILE A 49 13.97 7.09 5.39
N ALA A 50 14.17 6.67 4.14
CA ALA A 50 13.19 5.93 3.36
C ALA A 50 13.50 4.43 3.40
N TYR A 51 12.47 3.62 3.64
CA TYR A 51 12.52 2.17 3.59
C TYR A 51 11.63 1.69 2.45
N ILE A 52 12.20 0.94 1.51
CA ILE A 52 11.50 0.52 0.31
C ILE A 52 11.40 -1.01 0.27
N GLY A 53 10.18 -1.52 0.39
CA GLY A 53 9.90 -2.94 0.23
C GLY A 53 9.91 -3.37 -1.24
N HIS A 54 10.47 -4.54 -1.51
CA HIS A 54 10.66 -5.07 -2.86
C HIS A 54 9.86 -6.33 -3.15
N HIS A 55 9.42 -6.44 -4.39
CA HIS A 55 8.86 -7.67 -4.96
C HIS A 55 9.92 -8.77 -5.09
N ALA A 56 9.44 -10.01 -5.25
CA ALA A 56 10.28 -11.16 -5.50
C ALA A 56 11.29 -10.91 -6.63
N GLY A 57 12.56 -11.23 -6.37
CA GLY A 57 13.62 -11.12 -7.36
C GLY A 57 15.02 -11.20 -6.75
N ARG A 58 16.04 -11.01 -7.59
CA ARG A 58 17.46 -11.00 -7.23
C ARG A 58 18.19 -9.98 -8.08
N HIS A 59 19.06 -9.19 -7.47
CA HIS A 59 19.84 -8.17 -8.17
C HIS A 59 21.23 -8.06 -7.54
N GLU A 60 22.19 -7.66 -8.37
CA GLU A 60 23.50 -7.23 -7.90
C GLU A 60 23.34 -6.11 -6.88
N ASN A 61 24.13 -6.20 -5.82
CA ASN A 61 24.23 -5.19 -4.78
C ASN A 61 25.58 -4.47 -4.92
N PRO A 62 25.61 -3.26 -5.52
CA PRO A 62 26.85 -2.50 -5.70
C PRO A 62 27.59 -2.18 -4.39
N LEU A 63 26.92 -2.20 -3.23
CA LEU A 63 27.56 -1.97 -1.93
C LEU A 63 28.46 -3.13 -1.50
N THR A 64 28.11 -4.37 -1.89
CA THR A 64 28.82 -5.59 -1.48
C THR A 64 29.53 -6.30 -2.63
N GLY A 65 29.10 -6.04 -3.88
CA GLY A 65 29.53 -6.78 -5.07
C GLY A 65 28.84 -8.13 -5.25
N GLU A 66 27.89 -8.48 -4.38
CA GLU A 66 27.21 -9.78 -4.37
C GLU A 66 25.82 -9.71 -5.02
N VAL A 67 25.23 -10.87 -5.35
CA VAL A 67 23.85 -10.94 -5.85
C VAL A 67 22.90 -11.31 -4.72
N ASP A 68 22.15 -10.31 -4.24
CA ASP A 68 21.22 -10.45 -3.13
C ASP A 68 19.77 -10.62 -3.61
N GLY A 69 19.02 -11.46 -2.88
CA GLY A 69 17.57 -11.50 -2.98
C GLY A 69 16.93 -10.15 -2.62
N ASN A 70 15.85 -9.80 -3.31
CA ASN A 70 15.07 -8.60 -3.03
C ASN A 70 14.44 -8.68 -1.65
N ARG A 71 14.53 -7.58 -0.89
CA ARG A 71 13.85 -7.38 0.39
C ARG A 71 13.61 -5.91 0.66
N THR A 72 14.49 -5.23 1.40
CA THR A 72 14.26 -3.84 1.81
C THR A 72 15.47 -2.97 1.54
N SER A 73 15.33 -1.97 0.68
CA SER A 73 16.32 -0.91 0.52
C SER A 73 16.15 0.15 1.60
N ILE A 74 17.25 0.71 2.09
CA ILE A 74 17.31 1.80 3.05
C ILE A 74 18.06 2.97 2.44
N LEU A 75 17.42 4.13 2.37
CA LEU A 75 17.98 5.34 1.77
C LEU A 75 17.92 6.50 2.77
N ASP A 76 18.97 7.29 2.83
CA ASP A 76 18.93 8.63 3.42
C ASP A 76 18.28 9.58 2.42
N VAL A 77 17.17 10.19 2.81
CA VAL A 77 16.42 11.18 2.03
C VAL A 77 16.30 12.50 2.80
N THR A 78 17.27 12.78 3.69
CA THR A 78 17.36 14.04 4.43
C THR A 78 17.45 15.21 3.46
N ASP A 79 18.32 15.11 2.45
CA ASP A 79 18.25 15.91 1.24
C ASP A 79 17.50 15.12 0.16
N PRO A 80 16.22 15.42 -0.11
CA PRO A 80 15.42 14.69 -1.09
C PRO A 80 15.92 14.89 -2.52
N ALA A 81 16.72 15.92 -2.80
CA ALA A 81 17.30 16.13 -4.12
C ALA A 81 18.51 15.20 -4.39
N THR A 82 19.11 14.68 -3.32
CA THR A 82 20.31 13.84 -3.38
C THR A 82 20.14 12.61 -2.47
N PRO A 83 19.19 11.71 -2.76
CA PRO A 83 18.99 10.51 -1.97
C PRO A 83 20.27 9.65 -1.96
N VAL A 84 20.61 9.07 -0.81
CA VAL A 84 21.80 8.23 -0.64
C VAL A 84 21.38 6.83 -0.23
N TYR A 85 21.67 5.84 -1.07
CA TYR A 85 21.45 4.43 -0.76
C TYR A 85 22.42 3.97 0.33
N LEU A 86 21.89 3.63 1.52
CA LEU A 86 22.69 3.30 2.71
C LEU A 86 22.95 1.81 2.83
N PHE A 87 21.89 1.01 2.68
CA PHE A 87 21.95 -0.42 2.95
C PHE A 87 20.81 -1.16 2.26
N HIS A 88 21.03 -2.44 2.00
CA HIS A 88 19.98 -3.37 1.56
C HIS A 88 19.89 -4.49 2.57
N ILE A 89 18.78 -4.62 3.31
CA ILE A 89 18.61 -5.77 4.20
C ILE A 89 18.33 -6.99 3.31
N PRO A 90 19.24 -7.98 3.19
CA PRO A 90 19.20 -8.93 2.10
C PRO A 90 18.23 -10.09 2.32
N GLY A 91 17.90 -10.74 1.20
CA GLY A 91 17.31 -12.07 1.12
C GLY A 91 18.12 -13.19 1.77
N GLY A 92 17.49 -14.35 1.98
CA GLY A 92 18.24 -15.61 2.10
C GLY A 92 18.77 -16.07 0.73
N GLU A 93 19.27 -17.30 0.64
CA GLU A 93 19.62 -17.90 -0.66
C GLU A 93 18.39 -18.01 -1.58
N GLY A 94 18.55 -17.67 -2.85
CA GLY A 94 17.47 -17.74 -3.85
C GLY A 94 16.67 -16.44 -4.03
N GLU A 95 15.57 -16.51 -4.79
CA GLU A 95 14.64 -15.40 -4.93
C GLU A 95 13.92 -15.15 -3.60
N SER A 96 13.77 -13.89 -3.25
CA SER A 96 13.07 -13.49 -2.03
C SER A 96 12.36 -12.16 -2.25
N GLU A 97 11.48 -11.83 -1.31
CA GLU A 97 10.76 -10.56 -1.28
C GLU A 97 10.63 -10.04 0.15
N ALA A 98 10.41 -8.73 0.26
CA ALA A 98 9.83 -8.13 1.46
C ALA A 98 9.02 -6.91 1.04
N GLN A 99 7.79 -7.14 0.59
CA GLN A 99 7.04 -6.14 -0.19
C GLN A 99 6.54 -4.98 0.66
N MET A 100 6.09 -5.26 1.89
CA MET A 100 5.46 -4.30 2.78
C MET A 100 6.38 -3.95 3.94
N VAL A 101 6.39 -2.67 4.31
CA VAL A 101 7.15 -2.15 5.45
C VAL A 101 6.29 -1.19 6.29
N ARG A 102 6.51 -1.20 7.61
CA ARG A 102 5.99 -0.22 8.59
C ARG A 102 7.09 0.13 9.56
N MET A 103 7.00 1.29 10.20
CA MET A 103 8.02 1.73 11.13
C MET A 103 7.40 2.44 12.32
N CYS A 104 7.97 2.21 13.50
CA CYS A 104 7.65 2.93 14.73
C CYS A 104 8.93 3.38 15.41
N ALA A 105 8.95 4.59 15.96
CA ALA A 105 9.98 4.96 16.91
C ALA A 105 9.75 4.19 18.22
N GLY A 106 10.83 3.78 18.88
CA GLY A 106 10.75 3.09 20.16
C GLY A 106 10.17 3.96 21.28
N SER A 107 10.23 5.29 21.14
CA SER A 107 9.55 6.23 22.04
C SER A 107 8.03 6.20 21.94
N ASP A 108 7.49 5.75 20.81
CA ASP A 108 6.05 5.75 20.56
C ASP A 108 5.42 4.43 21.03
N LEU A 109 6.23 3.37 21.14
CA LEU A 109 5.81 2.03 21.54
C LEU A 109 5.79 1.87 23.07
N PRO A 110 4.76 1.23 23.66
CA PRO A 110 4.68 1.06 25.12
C PRO A 110 5.87 0.31 25.75
N GLY A 111 6.43 -0.68 25.03
CA GLY A 111 7.60 -1.47 25.44
C GLY A 111 8.85 -1.15 24.62
N GLY A 112 8.83 -0.11 23.78
CA GLY A 112 9.97 0.25 22.95
C GLY A 112 11.11 0.91 23.74
N VAL A 113 12.33 0.84 23.19
CA VAL A 113 13.49 1.54 23.75
C VAL A 113 13.52 2.97 23.20
N ASN A 114 13.51 3.97 24.08
CA ASN A 114 13.60 5.37 23.66
C ASN A 114 14.92 5.64 22.93
N GLY A 115 14.83 6.25 21.75
CA GLY A 115 15.96 6.51 20.84
C GLY A 115 16.17 5.42 19.79
N ASP A 116 15.52 4.26 19.95
CA ASP A 116 15.54 3.21 18.93
C ASP A 116 14.45 3.44 17.86
N TYR A 117 14.62 2.81 16.69
CA TYR A 117 13.63 2.77 15.62
C TYR A 117 13.45 1.34 15.13
N TYR A 118 12.21 0.92 14.92
CA TYR A 118 11.86 -0.45 14.57
C TYR A 118 11.11 -0.53 13.25
N LEU A 119 11.62 -1.34 12.32
CA LEU A 119 11.04 -1.64 11.02
C LEU A 119 10.34 -3.00 11.06
N LEU A 120 9.02 -3.01 10.87
CA LEU A 120 8.23 -4.21 10.60
C LEU A 120 8.18 -4.45 9.09
N ARG A 121 8.38 -5.70 8.65
CA ARG A 121 8.24 -6.07 7.24
C ARG A 121 7.65 -7.47 7.03
N ALA A 122 6.90 -7.62 5.96
CA ALA A 122 6.35 -8.90 5.50
C ALA A 122 7.32 -9.59 4.54
N VAL A 123 7.59 -10.89 4.70
CA VAL A 123 8.68 -11.60 3.99
C VAL A 123 8.16 -12.79 3.19
N GLY A 124 7.09 -12.59 2.42
CA GLY A 124 6.45 -13.62 1.61
C GLY A 124 6.02 -14.81 2.47
N ARG A 125 6.49 -16.02 2.18
CA ARG A 125 6.15 -17.22 2.97
C ARG A 125 6.86 -17.34 4.30
N ASN A 126 7.83 -16.47 4.55
CA ASN A 126 8.69 -16.54 5.72
C ASN A 126 8.26 -15.56 6.80
N GLY A 127 6.96 -15.40 7.04
CA GLY A 127 6.50 -14.63 8.19
C GLY A 127 6.72 -13.13 8.11
N HIS A 128 6.68 -12.52 9.29
CA HIS A 128 6.89 -11.08 9.50
C HIS A 128 8.11 -10.88 10.39
N GLN A 129 8.93 -9.87 10.07
CA GLN A 129 10.16 -9.57 10.81
C GLN A 129 10.11 -8.17 11.38
N VAL A 130 10.65 -8.00 12.59
CA VAL A 130 10.97 -6.69 13.15
C VAL A 130 12.49 -6.51 13.22
N TRP A 131 12.96 -5.38 12.73
CA TRP A 131 14.37 -4.99 12.72
C TRP A 131 14.58 -3.71 13.51
N ASN A 132 15.63 -3.65 14.32
CA ASN A 132 16.15 -2.40 14.84
C ASN A 132 16.93 -1.72 13.71
N VAL A 133 16.49 -0.53 13.33
CA VAL A 133 17.04 0.25 12.22
C VAL A 133 17.60 1.60 12.68
N THR A 134 17.85 1.75 13.99
CA THR A 134 18.41 2.96 14.62
C THR A 134 19.73 3.38 13.99
N THR A 135 20.55 2.41 13.58
CA THR A 135 21.68 2.62 12.68
C THR A 135 21.29 2.07 11.31
N PRO A 136 20.73 2.90 10.40
CA PRO A 136 20.19 2.41 9.13
C PRO A 136 21.24 1.75 8.23
N GLU A 137 22.52 2.07 8.43
CA GLU A 137 23.66 1.45 7.75
C GLU A 137 23.99 0.04 8.25
N ASN A 138 23.51 -0.34 9.44
CA ASN A 138 23.75 -1.66 10.05
C ASN A 138 22.51 -2.12 10.85
N PRO A 139 21.41 -2.46 10.18
CA PRO A 139 20.17 -2.87 10.83
C PRO A 139 20.29 -4.28 11.44
N GLU A 140 19.65 -4.49 12.60
CA GLU A 140 19.72 -5.72 13.36
C GLU A 140 18.35 -6.39 13.49
N LEU A 141 18.26 -7.71 13.26
CA LEU A 141 17.01 -8.44 13.41
C LEU A 141 16.66 -8.54 14.90
N VAL A 142 15.45 -8.12 15.27
CA VAL A 142 14.94 -8.14 16.64
C VAL A 142 14.06 -9.35 16.88
N SER A 143 13.02 -9.53 16.05
CA SER A 143 12.08 -10.63 16.20
C SER A 143 11.55 -11.12 14.84
N TRP A 144 11.00 -12.34 14.84
CA TRP A 144 10.52 -13.00 13.64
C TRP A 144 9.29 -13.86 13.94
N MET A 145 8.11 -13.38 13.54
CA MET A 145 6.83 -14.06 13.71
C MET A 145 6.57 -15.03 12.56
N GLU A 146 6.07 -16.23 12.88
CA GLU A 146 5.58 -17.21 11.90
C GLU A 146 6.60 -17.52 10.79
N ARG A 147 7.86 -17.76 11.19
CA ARG A 147 8.99 -17.98 10.28
C ARG A 147 8.74 -19.08 9.25
N GLU A 148 7.95 -20.08 9.63
CA GLU A 148 7.50 -21.20 8.81
C GLU A 148 5.99 -21.38 8.99
N GLY A 149 5.32 -21.98 7.99
CA GLY A 149 3.90 -22.32 8.09
C GLY A 149 2.93 -21.30 7.46
N LEU A 150 3.41 -20.14 7.02
CA LEU A 150 2.58 -19.21 6.24
C LEU A 150 2.63 -19.51 4.73
N VAL A 151 1.48 -19.40 4.09
CA VAL A 151 1.29 -19.58 2.65
C VAL A 151 1.70 -18.33 1.85
N ASP A 152 1.47 -17.15 2.44
CA ASP A 152 1.72 -15.84 1.85
C ASP A 152 1.70 -14.78 2.96
N THR A 153 2.50 -13.72 2.86
CA THR A 153 2.34 -12.51 3.69
C THR A 153 2.23 -11.31 2.78
N HIS A 154 1.55 -10.26 3.24
CA HIS A 154 1.30 -9.11 2.39
C HIS A 154 1.35 -7.79 3.14
N LYS A 155 0.29 -6.98 3.12
CA LYS A 155 0.27 -5.71 3.85
C LYS A 155 0.30 -5.90 5.36
N SER A 156 0.54 -4.80 6.06
CA SER A 156 0.42 -4.71 7.51
C SER A 156 0.04 -3.30 7.95
N TRP A 157 -0.51 -3.20 9.15
CA TRP A 157 -0.68 -1.95 9.88
C TRP A 157 -0.12 -2.15 11.28
N TRP A 158 0.64 -1.18 11.78
CA TRP A 158 1.20 -1.20 13.13
C TRP A 158 0.86 0.11 13.82
N GLU A 159 0.06 0.02 14.89
CA GLU A 159 -0.31 1.15 15.73
C GLU A 159 0.84 1.38 16.72
N CYS A 160 1.67 2.40 16.49
CA CYS A 160 2.85 2.62 17.33
C CYS A 160 2.48 2.91 18.79
N ASP A 161 1.44 3.72 19.03
CA ASP A 161 1.01 4.15 20.36
C ASP A 161 0.50 3.00 21.27
N THR A 162 -0.09 1.97 20.68
CA THR A 162 -0.60 0.79 21.41
C THR A 162 0.26 -0.45 21.23
N GLY A 163 1.10 -0.49 20.21
CA GLY A 163 1.88 -1.66 19.81
C GLY A 163 1.10 -2.70 19.01
N ILE A 164 -0.22 -2.56 18.82
CA ILE A 164 -1.01 -3.59 18.13
C ILE A 164 -0.69 -3.57 16.63
N ALA A 165 -0.48 -4.76 16.08
CA ALA A 165 -0.22 -4.96 14.66
C ALA A 165 -1.26 -5.88 14.02
N TYR A 166 -1.69 -5.50 12.84
CA TYR A 166 -2.59 -6.24 11.97
C TYR A 166 -1.80 -6.73 10.76
N LEU A 167 -1.45 -8.01 10.78
CA LEU A 167 -0.56 -8.62 9.82
C LEU A 167 -1.36 -9.42 8.80
N VAL A 168 -1.18 -9.15 7.51
CA VAL A 168 -1.83 -9.95 6.46
C VAL A 168 -0.99 -11.20 6.19
N SER A 169 -1.57 -12.36 6.46
CA SER A 169 -0.93 -13.67 6.41
C SER A 169 -1.85 -14.75 5.84
N GLY A 170 -1.28 -15.78 5.23
CA GLY A 170 -1.98 -17.00 4.83
C GLY A 170 -1.74 -18.11 5.84
N VAL A 171 -2.65 -18.27 6.80
CA VAL A 171 -2.55 -19.29 7.86
C VAL A 171 -3.14 -20.62 7.37
N GLU A 172 -2.47 -21.73 7.66
CA GLU A 172 -2.95 -23.06 7.28
C GLU A 172 -4.37 -23.33 7.81
N GLY A 173 -5.21 -23.96 6.98
CA GLY A 173 -6.59 -24.31 7.32
C GLY A 173 -7.60 -23.17 7.13
N TRP A 174 -7.18 -21.94 6.90
CA TRP A 174 -8.06 -20.83 6.48
C TRP A 174 -8.26 -20.86 4.96
N ALA A 175 -9.44 -20.42 4.52
CA ALA A 175 -9.83 -20.46 3.11
C ALA A 175 -9.01 -19.55 2.20
N PRO A 176 -8.83 -18.25 2.51
CA PRO A 176 -8.06 -17.36 1.65
C PRO A 176 -6.55 -17.55 1.87
N ARG A 177 -5.74 -17.22 0.86
CA ARG A 177 -4.27 -17.21 1.02
C ARG A 177 -3.78 -16.02 1.87
N ARG A 178 -4.67 -15.05 2.15
CA ARG A 178 -4.37 -13.82 2.90
C ARG A 178 -5.56 -13.44 3.78
N MET A 179 -5.34 -13.41 5.08
CA MET A 179 -6.27 -13.05 6.16
C MET A 179 -5.51 -12.30 7.26
N THR A 180 -6.19 -11.83 8.30
CA THR A 180 -5.55 -11.04 9.37
C THR A 180 -5.06 -11.94 10.49
N GLN A 181 -3.80 -11.78 10.89
CA GLN A 181 -3.34 -12.12 12.23
C GLN A 181 -3.20 -10.83 13.05
N VAL A 182 -3.68 -10.83 14.28
CA VAL A 182 -3.54 -9.71 15.22
C VAL A 182 -2.46 -10.07 16.23
N TYR A 183 -1.48 -9.19 16.39
CA TYR A 183 -0.39 -9.33 17.35
C TYR A 183 -0.32 -8.10 18.25
N ASP A 184 0.09 -8.32 19.50
CA ASP A 184 0.67 -7.28 20.35
C ASP A 184 2.17 -7.24 20.07
N LEU A 185 2.62 -6.13 19.48
CA LEU A 185 4.02 -5.78 19.23
C LEU A 185 4.41 -4.53 20.03
N SER A 186 3.80 -4.31 21.20
CA SER A 186 4.17 -3.21 22.10
C SER A 186 5.62 -3.31 22.58
N ASP A 187 6.11 -4.53 22.80
CA ASP A 187 7.53 -4.86 22.85
C ASP A 187 7.96 -5.49 21.51
N PRO A 188 8.76 -4.79 20.69
CA PRO A 188 9.27 -5.31 19.41
C PRO A 188 10.03 -6.63 19.51
N ALA A 189 10.66 -6.92 20.66
CA ALA A 189 11.45 -8.13 20.90
C ALA A 189 10.59 -9.33 21.33
N GLU A 190 9.40 -9.09 21.89
CA GLU A 190 8.48 -10.13 22.36
C GLU A 190 7.10 -10.04 21.69
N PRO A 191 6.97 -10.40 20.38
CA PRO A 191 5.68 -10.48 19.72
C PRO A 191 4.72 -11.48 20.39
N HIS A 192 3.50 -11.03 20.72
CA HIS A 192 2.46 -11.89 21.27
C HIS A 192 1.28 -12.02 20.31
N PHE A 193 1.00 -13.24 19.86
CA PHE A 193 -0.18 -13.51 19.04
C PHE A 193 -1.46 -13.33 19.86
N ILE A 194 -2.42 -12.58 19.31
CA ILE A 194 -3.73 -12.36 19.93
C ILE A 194 -4.75 -13.29 19.29
N ARG A 195 -4.99 -13.16 17.97
CA ARG A 195 -5.99 -13.96 17.26
C ARG A 195 -5.82 -13.92 15.75
N ASN A 196 -6.49 -14.88 15.10
CA ASN A 196 -6.78 -14.86 13.68
C ASN A 196 -8.14 -14.17 13.45
N PHE A 197 -8.26 -13.42 12.36
CA PHE A 197 -9.50 -12.71 11.99
C PHE A 197 -9.70 -12.64 10.47
N GLY A 198 -10.94 -12.85 10.04
CA GLY A 198 -11.37 -12.84 8.64
C GLY A 198 -12.88 -12.77 8.53
N LEU A 199 -13.39 -12.86 7.31
CA LEU A 199 -14.83 -12.90 7.07
C LEU A 199 -15.42 -14.23 7.58
N PRO A 200 -16.64 -14.23 8.16
CA PRO A 200 -17.38 -15.46 8.43
C PRO A 200 -17.42 -16.37 7.20
N GLY A 201 -17.17 -17.66 7.42
CA GLY A 201 -17.00 -18.65 6.36
C GLY A 201 -15.56 -18.88 5.89
N GLN A 202 -14.59 -18.06 6.29
CA GLN A 202 -13.17 -18.25 5.95
C GLN A 202 -12.41 -19.15 6.92
N GLN A 203 -12.92 -19.31 8.14
CA GLN A 203 -12.29 -20.10 9.19
C GLN A 203 -12.24 -21.60 8.85
N PRO A 204 -11.35 -22.38 9.51
CA PRO A 204 -11.33 -23.83 9.40
C PRO A 204 -12.69 -24.46 9.72
N GLY A 205 -13.12 -25.42 8.89
CA GLY A 205 -14.35 -26.19 9.12
C GLY A 205 -15.66 -25.48 8.74
N ALA A 206 -15.61 -24.26 8.21
CA ALA A 206 -16.81 -23.55 7.77
C ALA A 206 -17.50 -24.23 6.55
N PRO A 207 -18.85 -24.22 6.45
CA PRO A 207 -19.56 -24.88 5.36
C PRO A 207 -19.27 -24.34 3.94
N ASN A 208 -18.94 -23.04 3.81
CA ASN A 208 -18.71 -22.36 2.53
C ASN A 208 -17.22 -22.02 2.31
N HIS A 209 -16.32 -22.78 2.94
CA HIS A 209 -14.90 -22.50 3.02
C HIS A 209 -14.26 -22.23 1.65
N GLU A 210 -14.44 -23.12 0.67
CA GLU A 210 -13.85 -22.97 -0.66
C GLU A 210 -14.35 -21.72 -1.40
N GLU A 211 -15.65 -21.38 -1.27
CA GLU A 211 -16.22 -20.20 -1.92
C GLU A 211 -15.62 -18.90 -1.35
N MET A 212 -15.38 -18.88 -0.03
CA MET A 212 -14.89 -17.70 0.67
C MET A 212 -13.40 -17.41 0.44
N SER A 213 -12.67 -18.33 -0.19
CA SER A 213 -11.26 -18.15 -0.57
C SER A 213 -11.03 -16.98 -1.54
N ARG A 214 -12.05 -16.57 -2.30
CA ARG A 214 -11.98 -15.45 -3.25
C ARG A 214 -11.86 -14.08 -2.58
N TYR A 215 -12.25 -13.97 -1.31
CA TYR A 215 -12.25 -12.71 -0.55
C TYR A 215 -10.96 -12.57 0.26
N GLU A 216 -9.84 -12.55 -0.44
CA GLU A 216 -8.54 -12.35 0.19
C GLU A 216 -8.43 -10.94 0.77
N LEU A 217 -7.93 -10.84 2.01
CA LEU A 217 -7.62 -9.56 2.61
C LEU A 217 -6.43 -8.95 1.88
N HIS A 218 -6.56 -7.70 1.49
CA HIS A 218 -5.44 -6.95 0.95
C HIS A 218 -4.66 -6.21 2.03
N GLY A 219 -5.36 -5.43 2.87
CA GLY A 219 -4.74 -4.70 3.98
C GLY A 219 -5.74 -4.00 4.90
N PRO A 220 -5.37 -3.82 6.18
CA PRO A 220 -6.07 -2.95 7.12
C PRO A 220 -5.48 -1.54 7.20
N ILE A 221 -6.31 -0.57 7.56
CA ILE A 221 -5.88 0.74 8.07
C ILE A 221 -6.65 1.05 9.34
N ALA A 222 -5.93 1.24 10.46
CA ALA A 222 -6.53 1.53 11.76
C ALA A 222 -6.36 3.01 12.14
N VAL A 223 -7.44 3.62 12.63
CA VAL A 223 -7.48 5.01 13.13
C VAL A 223 -8.37 5.06 14.37
N GLY A 224 -7.81 5.51 15.49
CA GLY A 224 -8.52 5.53 16.76
C GLY A 224 -9.03 4.14 17.14
N ASN A 225 -10.34 4.02 17.45
CA ASN A 225 -10.95 2.73 17.80
C ASN A 225 -11.57 2.00 16.59
N ARG A 226 -11.12 2.28 15.38
CA ARG A 226 -11.68 1.69 14.14
C ARG A 226 -10.59 1.08 13.28
N ILE A 227 -10.89 -0.08 12.72
CA ILE A 227 -10.06 -0.74 11.71
C ILE A 227 -10.89 -0.87 10.44
N HIS A 228 -10.31 -0.46 9.32
CA HIS A 228 -10.94 -0.51 8.01
C HIS A 228 -10.24 -1.58 7.18
N PHE A 229 -10.92 -2.70 6.93
CA PHE A 229 -10.38 -3.82 6.16
C PHE A 229 -10.90 -3.77 4.71
N GLY A 230 -10.00 -3.96 3.75
CA GLY A 230 -10.32 -4.18 2.33
C GLY A 230 -10.03 -5.61 1.89
N TYR A 231 -11.07 -6.33 1.44
CA TYR A 231 -10.99 -7.67 0.88
C TYR A 231 -11.37 -7.66 -0.60
N GLY A 232 -10.88 -8.64 -1.37
CA GLY A 232 -11.25 -8.78 -2.77
C GLY A 232 -10.66 -7.65 -3.61
N THR A 233 -9.34 -7.67 -3.79
CA THR A 233 -8.53 -6.61 -4.41
C THR A 233 -9.01 -6.08 -5.77
N PHE A 234 -9.53 -6.95 -6.64
CA PHE A 234 -9.90 -6.60 -8.03
C PHE A 234 -11.39 -6.82 -8.36
N LEU A 235 -12.03 -7.83 -7.78
CA LEU A 235 -13.46 -8.14 -7.97
C LEU A 235 -14.10 -8.49 -6.64
N ASN A 236 -15.41 -8.25 -6.55
CA ASN A 236 -16.22 -8.57 -5.39
C ASN A 236 -15.62 -8.00 -4.10
N GLY A 237 -15.21 -6.73 -4.14
CA GLY A 237 -14.67 -6.05 -2.98
C GLY A 237 -15.61 -6.12 -1.77
N VAL A 238 -15.01 -6.29 -0.60
CA VAL A 238 -15.70 -6.20 0.69
C VAL A 238 -14.93 -5.23 1.55
N VAL A 239 -15.67 -4.34 2.21
CA VAL A 239 -15.13 -3.41 3.19
C VAL A 239 -15.76 -3.74 4.54
N GLN A 240 -14.94 -3.87 5.58
CA GLN A 240 -15.44 -3.94 6.95
C GLN A 240 -14.91 -2.78 7.78
N ILE A 241 -15.81 -2.16 8.54
CA ILE A 241 -15.45 -1.27 9.66
C ILE A 241 -15.59 -2.09 10.93
N VAL A 242 -14.50 -2.19 11.69
CA VAL A 242 -14.39 -3.05 12.86
C VAL A 242 -14.04 -2.21 14.09
N ASP A 243 -14.68 -2.50 15.21
CA ASP A 243 -14.35 -1.93 16.52
C ASP A 243 -13.06 -2.58 17.05
N ARG A 244 -12.01 -1.77 17.16
CA ARG A 244 -10.65 -2.22 17.50
C ARG A 244 -10.59 -2.88 18.88
N GLU A 245 -11.17 -2.26 19.90
CA GLU A 245 -11.21 -2.80 21.27
C GLU A 245 -11.98 -4.13 21.35
N ARG A 246 -13.13 -4.25 20.68
CA ARG A 246 -13.87 -5.52 20.64
C ARG A 246 -13.08 -6.63 19.95
N LEU A 247 -12.36 -6.29 18.88
CA LEU A 247 -11.54 -7.28 18.17
C LEU A 247 -10.46 -7.86 19.08
N ILE A 248 -9.76 -6.98 19.80
CA ILE A 248 -8.62 -7.33 20.66
C ILE A 248 -9.07 -8.04 21.94
N ARG A 249 -10.20 -7.65 22.54
CA ARG A 249 -10.70 -8.27 23.79
C ARG A 249 -11.48 -9.57 23.56
N GLY A 250 -11.97 -9.79 22.33
CA GLY A 250 -12.81 -10.93 21.99
C GLY A 250 -14.22 -10.83 22.58
N ASN A 251 -15.08 -11.79 22.24
CA ASN A 251 -16.49 -11.77 22.68
C ASN A 251 -16.61 -12.26 24.15
N PRO A 252 -16.94 -11.38 25.11
CA PRO A 252 -17.00 -11.78 26.52
C PRO A 252 -18.18 -12.70 26.85
N ALA A 253 -19.10 -12.93 25.90
CA ALA A 253 -20.25 -13.81 26.09
C ALA A 253 -19.92 -15.30 25.88
N LEU A 254 -18.75 -15.63 25.30
CA LEU A 254 -18.34 -17.00 24.98
C LEU A 254 -17.20 -17.49 25.90
N GLU A 255 -17.08 -18.81 26.04
CA GLU A 255 -16.04 -19.44 26.88
C GLU A 255 -14.64 -19.22 26.31
N ASP A 256 -14.47 -19.43 24.99
CA ASP A 256 -13.30 -18.98 24.24
C ASP A 256 -13.68 -17.74 23.41
N PRO A 257 -13.27 -16.52 23.83
CA PRO A 257 -13.63 -15.27 23.16
C PRO A 257 -12.89 -15.06 21.82
N PHE A 258 -11.93 -15.93 21.48
CA PHE A 258 -11.07 -15.81 20.30
C PHE A 258 -11.18 -17.00 19.33
N GLU A 259 -11.85 -18.09 19.71
CA GLU A 259 -12.16 -19.19 18.80
C GLU A 259 -12.80 -18.64 17.52
N PRO A 260 -12.36 -18.99 16.30
CA PRO A 260 -12.80 -18.34 15.07
C PRO A 260 -14.18 -18.84 14.60
N THR A 261 -15.18 -18.83 15.48
CA THR A 261 -16.59 -19.08 15.12
C THR A 261 -17.19 -17.88 14.39
N ASP A 262 -18.26 -18.07 13.62
CA ASP A 262 -18.95 -16.97 12.95
C ASP A 262 -19.35 -15.87 13.96
N GLU A 263 -19.86 -16.25 15.15
CA GLU A 263 -20.23 -15.30 16.20
C GLU A 263 -19.03 -14.47 16.70
N ASN A 264 -17.87 -15.10 16.91
CA ASN A 264 -16.65 -14.40 17.34
C ASN A 264 -16.02 -13.53 16.24
N LEU A 265 -16.23 -13.87 14.96
CA LEU A 265 -15.77 -13.09 13.82
C LEU A 265 -16.72 -11.91 13.53
N GLU A 266 -18.02 -12.05 13.80
CA GLU A 266 -18.99 -10.97 13.64
C GLU A 266 -19.00 -10.00 14.83
N HIS A 267 -18.65 -10.45 16.03
CA HIS A 267 -18.69 -9.65 17.26
C HIS A 267 -18.06 -8.24 17.15
N PRO A 268 -16.85 -8.06 16.57
CA PRO A 268 -16.23 -6.74 16.49
C PRO A 268 -16.69 -5.94 15.25
N VAL A 269 -17.46 -6.52 14.34
CA VAL A 269 -17.86 -5.87 13.08
C VAL A 269 -18.95 -4.83 13.34
N ILE A 270 -18.72 -3.60 12.91
CA ILE A 270 -19.71 -2.51 12.96
C ILE A 270 -20.55 -2.52 11.70
N THR A 271 -19.90 -2.61 10.53
CA THR A 271 -20.58 -2.73 9.24
C THR A 271 -19.76 -3.55 8.26
N THR A 272 -20.47 -4.16 7.31
CA THR A 272 -19.87 -4.79 6.13
C THR A 272 -20.54 -4.21 4.89
N MET A 273 -19.74 -3.63 4.00
CA MET A 273 -20.18 -3.09 2.71
C MET A 273 -19.60 -3.94 1.58
N TYR A 274 -20.45 -4.38 0.65
CA TYR A 274 -20.04 -5.09 -0.55
C TYR A 274 -19.99 -4.11 -1.72
N THR A 275 -18.92 -4.15 -2.51
CA THR A 275 -18.83 -3.40 -3.76
C THR A 275 -19.59 -4.14 -4.87
N GLY A 276 -19.79 -3.47 -6.01
CA GLY A 276 -20.25 -4.16 -7.22
C GLY A 276 -19.29 -5.29 -7.63
N PRO A 277 -19.75 -6.34 -8.33
CA PRO A 277 -18.94 -7.53 -8.64
C PRO A 277 -17.74 -7.26 -9.54
N ARG A 278 -17.69 -6.09 -10.19
CA ARG A 278 -16.60 -5.65 -11.07
C ARG A 278 -15.55 -4.78 -10.37
N LEU A 279 -15.77 -4.48 -9.10
CA LEU A 279 -14.98 -3.55 -8.31
C LEU A 279 -14.32 -4.33 -7.18
N GLY A 280 -13.08 -3.99 -6.87
CA GLY A 280 -12.38 -4.49 -5.71
C GLY A 280 -12.22 -3.47 -4.58
N ALA A 281 -11.66 -3.92 -3.46
CA ALA A 281 -11.25 -3.08 -2.35
C ALA A 281 -9.80 -3.44 -1.97
N HIS A 282 -8.83 -2.79 -2.62
CA HIS A 282 -7.41 -2.96 -2.37
C HIS A 282 -6.92 -2.05 -1.23
N THR A 283 -7.22 -0.76 -1.27
CA THR A 283 -6.92 0.17 -0.17
C THR A 283 -8.20 0.81 0.32
N VAL A 284 -8.39 0.82 1.64
CA VAL A 284 -9.56 1.38 2.30
C VAL A 284 -9.05 2.42 3.28
N PHE A 285 -8.98 3.68 2.83
CA PHE A 285 -8.31 4.77 3.55
C PHE A 285 -9.35 5.72 4.17
N PRO A 286 -9.45 5.79 5.52
CA PRO A 286 -10.38 6.67 6.20
C PRO A 286 -9.87 8.12 6.24
N VAL A 287 -10.73 9.06 5.92
CA VAL A 287 -10.51 10.50 6.03
C VAL A 287 -11.60 11.07 6.94
N LEU A 288 -11.25 11.22 8.21
CA LEU A 288 -12.19 11.55 9.28
C LEU A 288 -12.17 13.06 9.56
N GLY A 289 -13.31 13.60 9.99
CA GLY A 289 -13.46 14.98 10.42
C GLY A 289 -13.23 16.01 9.31
N MET A 290 -13.52 15.67 8.06
CA MET A 290 -13.34 16.58 6.92
C MET A 290 -14.29 17.76 7.03
N ASP A 291 -13.77 18.98 7.17
CA ASP A 291 -14.54 20.20 6.99
C ASP A 291 -14.91 20.37 5.52
N VAL A 292 -16.21 20.44 5.21
CA VAL A 292 -16.69 20.69 3.85
C VAL A 292 -16.89 22.21 3.67
N PRO A 293 -16.09 22.89 2.83
CA PRO A 293 -16.13 24.36 2.73
C PRO A 293 -17.50 24.92 2.38
N GLU A 294 -18.22 24.28 1.45
CA GLU A 294 -19.58 24.66 1.05
C GLU A 294 -20.58 24.58 2.22
N PHE A 295 -20.28 23.78 3.24
CA PHE A 295 -21.16 23.57 4.39
C PHE A 295 -20.73 24.38 5.61
N ALA A 296 -19.75 25.29 5.50
CA ALA A 296 -19.20 26.02 6.65
C ALA A 296 -20.25 26.77 7.49
N ASP A 297 -21.29 27.31 6.83
CA ASP A 297 -22.38 28.06 7.45
C ASP A 297 -23.55 27.18 7.93
N ASN A 298 -23.49 25.86 7.71
CA ASN A 298 -24.55 24.96 8.15
C ASN A 298 -24.58 24.85 9.67
N SER A 299 -25.77 24.83 10.26
CA SER A 299 -25.92 24.63 11.71
C SER A 299 -25.53 23.20 12.15
N GLU A 300 -25.66 22.23 11.25
CA GLU A 300 -25.36 20.81 11.46
C GLU A 300 -24.69 20.22 10.21
N GLY A 301 -23.89 19.16 10.38
CA GLY A 301 -23.27 18.46 9.26
C GLY A 301 -22.23 19.27 8.49
N ARG A 302 -21.45 20.10 9.19
CA ARG A 302 -20.31 20.83 8.60
C ARG A 302 -19.13 19.91 8.28
N THR A 303 -18.96 18.87 9.09
CA THR A 303 -17.92 17.85 8.93
C THR A 303 -18.48 16.57 8.33
N ARG A 304 -17.63 15.79 7.67
CA ARG A 304 -17.91 14.45 7.19
C ARG A 304 -16.77 13.49 7.51
N ASP A 305 -17.13 12.25 7.77
CA ASP A 305 -16.17 11.15 7.78
C ASP A 305 -16.32 10.41 6.46
N MET A 306 -15.24 10.31 5.69
CA MET A 306 -15.23 9.67 4.39
C MET A 306 -14.29 8.48 4.36
N LEU A 307 -14.55 7.57 3.44
CA LEU A 307 -13.74 6.38 3.20
C LEU A 307 -13.41 6.30 1.71
N LEU A 308 -12.12 6.29 1.40
CA LEU A 308 -11.63 6.07 0.05
C LEU A 308 -11.50 4.57 -0.16
N VAL A 309 -12.26 4.02 -1.09
CA VAL A 309 -12.18 2.61 -1.51
C VAL A 309 -11.51 2.55 -2.87
N VAL A 310 -10.26 2.12 -2.89
CA VAL A 310 -9.40 2.06 -4.08
C VAL A 310 -9.27 0.60 -4.52
N GLY A 311 -9.61 0.29 -5.77
CA GLY A 311 -9.37 -1.04 -6.37
C GLY A 311 -7.96 -1.17 -6.98
N GLU A 312 -7.54 -2.39 -7.34
CA GLU A 312 -6.25 -2.61 -8.04
C GLU A 312 -6.43 -3.16 -9.46
N SER A 313 -5.84 -2.48 -10.45
CA SER A 313 -5.68 -3.06 -11.79
C SER A 313 -4.63 -4.16 -11.84
N LEU A 314 -4.92 -5.30 -12.48
CA LEU A 314 -4.08 -6.49 -12.48
C LEU A 314 -3.47 -6.83 -13.84
N ARG A 315 -4.13 -6.44 -14.93
CA ARG A 315 -3.75 -6.81 -16.30
C ARG A 315 -3.20 -5.63 -17.09
N ASN A 316 -2.24 -5.97 -17.95
CA ASN A 316 -1.66 -5.01 -18.88
C ASN A 316 -2.66 -4.64 -19.98
N GLU A 317 -2.51 -3.45 -20.54
CA GLU A 317 -3.22 -2.96 -21.72
C GLU A 317 -4.75 -3.05 -21.59
N CYS A 318 -5.27 -2.85 -20.37
CA CYS A 318 -6.70 -2.66 -20.10
C CYS A 318 -7.60 -3.86 -20.44
N LEU A 319 -7.04 -5.07 -20.43
CA LEU A 319 -7.76 -6.31 -20.76
C LEU A 319 -8.61 -6.85 -19.58
N GLU A 320 -9.23 -5.93 -18.83
CA GLU A 320 -9.92 -6.17 -17.57
C GLU A 320 -10.95 -5.08 -17.21
N ASN A 321 -11.66 -5.24 -16.08
CA ASN A 321 -12.53 -4.20 -15.53
C ASN A 321 -11.70 -3.03 -15.00
N ARG A 322 -12.12 -1.79 -15.31
CA ARG A 322 -11.48 -0.59 -14.78
C ARG A 322 -11.63 -0.49 -13.27
N GLN A 323 -10.50 -0.35 -12.58
CA GLN A 323 -10.47 0.01 -11.17
C GLN A 323 -10.31 1.54 -11.02
N MET A 324 -10.90 2.06 -9.96
CA MET A 324 -11.07 3.48 -9.67
C MET A 324 -10.96 3.69 -8.16
N MET A 325 -10.93 4.94 -7.73
CA MET A 325 -11.17 5.33 -6.34
C MET A 325 -12.65 5.68 -6.17
N TYR A 326 -13.29 5.16 -5.13
CA TYR A 326 -14.65 5.54 -4.72
C TYR A 326 -14.61 6.32 -3.41
N MET A 327 -15.44 7.35 -3.31
CA MET A 327 -15.67 8.09 -2.07
C MET A 327 -16.95 7.59 -1.42
N VAL A 328 -16.87 7.17 -0.16
CA VAL A 328 -17.98 6.63 0.62
C VAL A 328 -18.16 7.45 1.88
N ASP A 329 -19.34 8.01 2.11
CA ASP A 329 -19.69 8.69 3.35
C ASP A 329 -19.88 7.64 4.45
N ILE A 330 -19.11 7.78 5.52
CA ILE A 330 -19.14 6.93 6.73
C ILE A 330 -19.42 7.74 8.00
N THR A 331 -19.99 8.94 7.86
CA THR A 331 -20.39 9.79 9.01
C THR A 331 -21.36 9.05 9.94
N ASP A 332 -22.21 8.20 9.39
CA ASP A 332 -22.85 7.09 10.11
C ASP A 332 -22.18 5.79 9.65
N GLU A 333 -21.21 5.30 10.42
CA GLU A 333 -20.43 4.09 10.13
C GLU A 333 -21.29 2.81 10.01
N THR A 334 -22.55 2.84 10.47
CA THR A 334 -23.48 1.71 10.29
C THR A 334 -24.19 1.75 8.93
N LYS A 335 -24.15 2.89 8.23
CA LYS A 335 -24.84 3.12 6.95
C LYS A 335 -23.91 3.79 5.93
N PRO A 336 -22.81 3.12 5.52
CA PRO A 336 -21.92 3.65 4.50
C PRO A 336 -22.67 3.91 3.19
N TRP A 337 -22.39 5.05 2.55
CA TRP A 337 -23.04 5.43 1.29
C TRP A 337 -22.04 5.96 0.25
N PRO A 338 -21.90 5.31 -0.92
CA PRO A 338 -21.05 5.82 -1.99
C PRO A 338 -21.59 7.15 -2.54
N VAL A 339 -20.74 8.18 -2.56
CA VAL A 339 -21.13 9.54 -3.01
C VAL A 339 -20.45 9.99 -4.30
N ALA A 340 -19.24 9.50 -4.58
CA ALA A 340 -18.48 9.89 -5.77
C ALA A 340 -17.45 8.82 -6.16
N ASN A 341 -16.77 9.05 -7.29
CA ASN A 341 -15.59 8.30 -7.71
C ASN A 341 -14.60 9.21 -8.44
N PHE A 342 -13.36 8.75 -8.56
CA PHE A 342 -12.30 9.35 -9.35
C PHE A 342 -11.66 8.31 -10.26
N GLN A 343 -11.44 8.69 -11.52
CA GLN A 343 -10.72 7.89 -12.52
C GLN A 343 -9.98 8.81 -13.49
N VAL A 344 -8.88 8.30 -14.04
CA VAL A 344 -8.14 8.96 -15.12
C VAL A 344 -8.72 8.51 -16.47
N PRO A 345 -9.13 9.43 -17.35
CA PRO A 345 -9.53 9.08 -18.72
C PRO A 345 -8.38 8.42 -19.46
N GLU A 346 -8.61 7.24 -20.01
CA GLU A 346 -7.59 6.48 -20.74
C GLU A 346 -6.98 7.25 -21.91
N GLU A 347 -7.83 7.97 -22.63
CA GLU A 347 -7.48 8.76 -23.81
C GLU A 347 -6.54 9.94 -23.50
N SER A 348 -6.42 10.37 -22.23
CA SER A 348 -5.59 11.51 -21.87
C SER A 348 -4.08 11.23 -21.94
N GLY A 349 -3.68 9.95 -21.98
CA GLY A 349 -2.27 9.54 -22.12
C GLY A 349 -2.06 8.30 -22.99
N ASN A 350 -3.10 7.87 -23.72
CA ASN A 350 -3.13 6.62 -24.48
C ASN A 350 -2.70 5.40 -23.64
N PHE A 351 -3.21 5.34 -22.40
CA PHE A 351 -2.63 4.46 -21.38
C PHE A 351 -2.84 2.98 -21.65
N CYS A 352 -3.84 2.56 -22.43
CA CYS A 352 -3.97 1.16 -22.81
C CYS A 352 -2.91 0.74 -23.81
N GLU A 353 -2.66 1.58 -24.81
CA GLU A 353 -1.67 1.26 -25.84
C GLU A 353 -0.24 1.56 -25.38
N ARG A 354 -0.05 2.38 -24.33
CA ARG A 354 1.27 2.65 -23.75
C ARG A 354 1.97 1.39 -23.22
N GLY A 355 1.22 0.39 -22.78
CA GLY A 355 1.75 -0.85 -22.21
C GLY A 355 1.76 -0.86 -20.68
N GLY A 356 1.92 -2.04 -20.09
CA GLY A 356 1.77 -2.21 -18.63
C GLY A 356 0.31 -2.06 -18.16
N ARG A 357 0.09 -2.08 -16.85
CA ARG A 357 -1.22 -1.87 -16.23
C ARG A 357 -1.60 -0.40 -16.25
N PHE A 358 -2.89 -0.11 -16.38
CA PHE A 358 -3.48 1.22 -16.26
C PHE A 358 -4.76 1.16 -15.43
N GLY A 359 -4.77 1.88 -14.30
CA GLY A 359 -5.82 1.88 -13.30
C GLY A 359 -5.23 2.21 -11.93
N THR A 360 -6.09 2.37 -10.92
CA THR A 360 -5.62 2.53 -9.54
C THR A 360 -4.85 1.30 -9.06
N HIS A 361 -3.91 1.53 -8.13
CA HIS A 361 -3.37 0.50 -7.25
C HIS A 361 -3.68 0.88 -5.79
N SER A 362 -3.09 1.95 -5.27
CA SER A 362 -3.23 2.37 -3.85
C SER A 362 -3.28 3.89 -3.70
N SER A 363 -3.67 4.35 -2.52
CA SER A 363 -3.43 5.71 -2.05
C SER A 363 -2.12 5.81 -1.26
N ASN A 364 -1.68 7.04 -0.94
CA ASN A 364 -0.83 7.24 0.24
C ASN A 364 -1.57 6.77 1.50
N GLU A 365 -0.82 6.42 2.54
CA GLU A 365 -1.39 5.90 3.79
C GLU A 365 -0.98 6.75 5.00
N ASN A 366 0.08 7.55 4.88
CA ASN A 366 0.45 8.58 5.85
C ASN A 366 -0.64 9.67 5.92
N MET A 367 -0.98 10.07 7.15
CA MET A 367 -2.04 11.03 7.48
C MET A 367 -1.50 12.41 7.85
N THR A 368 -0.36 12.81 7.28
CA THR A 368 0.25 14.12 7.51
C THR A 368 -0.77 15.24 7.32
N SER A 369 -0.76 16.19 8.26
CA SER A 369 -1.69 17.33 8.28
C SER A 369 -1.58 18.26 7.06
N ILE A 370 -0.49 18.16 6.31
CA ILE A 370 -0.30 18.88 5.04
C ILE A 370 -1.40 18.45 4.05
N TYR A 371 -1.64 17.15 3.93
CA TYR A 371 -2.51 16.59 2.89
C TYR A 371 -3.82 15.99 3.41
N TYR A 372 -3.84 15.49 4.65
CA TYR A 372 -5.02 14.82 5.20
C TYR A 372 -6.26 15.72 5.19
N GLY A 373 -7.39 15.19 4.69
CA GLY A 373 -8.63 15.92 4.49
C GLY A 373 -8.65 16.86 3.27
N LYS A 374 -7.53 17.05 2.57
CA LYS A 374 -7.38 18.01 1.46
C LYS A 374 -7.04 17.33 0.14
N ILE A 375 -5.94 16.59 0.12
CA ILE A 375 -5.37 15.98 -1.09
C ILE A 375 -5.05 14.52 -0.77
N VAL A 376 -5.47 13.61 -1.65
CA VAL A 376 -4.98 12.23 -1.66
C VAL A 376 -4.12 12.00 -2.90
N PHE A 377 -3.06 11.22 -2.76
CA PHE A 377 -2.24 10.78 -3.87
C PHE A 377 -2.57 9.33 -4.20
N LEU A 378 -2.77 9.03 -5.49
CA LEU A 378 -3.01 7.67 -5.97
C LEU A 378 -1.84 7.20 -6.84
N ALA A 379 -1.36 5.99 -6.58
CA ALA A 379 -0.53 5.25 -7.52
C ALA A 379 -1.43 4.68 -8.61
N TYR A 380 -1.12 5.00 -9.88
CA TYR A 380 -1.97 4.69 -11.03
C TYR A 380 -1.23 3.89 -12.12
N PHE A 381 -0.30 3.03 -11.72
CA PHE A 381 0.56 2.24 -12.61
C PHE A 381 1.20 3.09 -13.71
N ASN A 382 0.95 2.81 -15.00
CA ASN A 382 1.52 3.58 -16.11
C ASN A 382 0.96 5.01 -16.23
N GLY A 383 -0.08 5.32 -15.44
CA GLY A 383 -0.59 6.66 -15.22
C GLY A 383 0.18 7.42 -14.14
N GLY A 384 1.22 6.87 -13.51
CA GLY A 384 2.06 7.60 -12.56
C GLY A 384 1.36 7.93 -11.24
N ILE A 385 1.74 9.06 -10.66
CA ILE A 385 1.15 9.66 -9.46
C ILE A 385 -0.01 10.56 -9.85
N ARG A 386 -1.12 10.49 -9.11
CA ARG A 386 -2.30 11.33 -9.29
C ARG A 386 -2.62 12.06 -8.00
N ALA A 387 -2.53 13.39 -8.00
CA ALA A 387 -2.93 14.23 -6.87
C ALA A 387 -4.39 14.65 -7.03
N VAL A 388 -5.24 14.26 -6.08
CA VAL A 388 -6.69 14.46 -6.14
C VAL A 388 -7.14 15.30 -4.96
N ASP A 389 -7.75 16.46 -5.23
CA ASP A 389 -8.43 17.29 -4.24
C ASP A 389 -9.73 16.61 -3.81
N ILE A 390 -9.87 16.39 -2.51
CA ILE A 390 -11.01 15.71 -1.88
C ILE A 390 -11.81 16.62 -0.95
N ARG A 391 -11.50 17.92 -0.87
CA ARG A 391 -12.20 18.87 0.02
C ARG A 391 -13.70 18.97 -0.29
N ASP A 392 -14.08 18.76 -1.55
CA ASP A 392 -15.44 18.41 -1.93
C ASP A 392 -15.52 16.90 -2.20
N PRO A 393 -15.98 16.09 -1.24
CA PRO A 393 -15.98 14.64 -1.40
C PRO A 393 -17.07 14.14 -2.37
N TRP A 394 -18.01 14.99 -2.80
CA TRP A 394 -18.98 14.65 -3.85
C TRP A 394 -18.43 14.90 -5.26
N SER A 395 -17.32 15.63 -5.37
CA SER A 395 -16.69 15.94 -6.66
C SER A 395 -15.16 15.94 -6.59
N PRO A 396 -14.49 14.80 -6.30
CA PRO A 396 -13.03 14.74 -6.28
C PRO A 396 -12.43 15.16 -7.63
N GLN A 397 -11.40 16.02 -7.62
CA GLN A 397 -10.79 16.56 -8.84
C GLN A 397 -9.28 16.28 -8.91
N GLU A 398 -8.77 15.86 -10.08
CA GLU A 398 -7.32 15.86 -10.29
C GLU A 398 -6.80 17.29 -10.32
N ILE A 399 -5.81 17.57 -9.48
CA ILE A 399 -5.14 18.87 -9.39
C ILE A 399 -3.67 18.81 -9.82
N GLY A 400 -3.13 17.60 -10.01
CA GLY A 400 -1.79 17.39 -10.53
C GLY A 400 -1.49 15.93 -10.80
N TYR A 401 -0.46 15.69 -11.61
CA TYR A 401 0.08 14.35 -11.85
C TYR A 401 1.57 14.42 -12.13
N TYR A 402 2.24 13.29 -11.92
CA TYR A 402 3.62 13.07 -12.35
C TYR A 402 3.78 11.65 -12.86
N ILE A 403 4.24 11.50 -14.10
CA ILE A 403 4.51 10.22 -14.76
C ILE A 403 6.00 10.17 -15.05
N PRO A 404 6.76 9.31 -14.35
CA PRO A 404 8.19 9.19 -14.59
C PRO A 404 8.48 8.76 -16.04
N ALA A 405 9.62 9.21 -16.56
CA ALA A 405 10.16 8.67 -17.80
C ALA A 405 10.62 7.22 -17.61
N ILE A 406 10.53 6.40 -18.66
CA ILE A 406 11.21 5.11 -18.67
C ILE A 406 12.73 5.31 -18.72
N ASN A 407 13.48 4.34 -18.22
CA ASN A 407 14.93 4.33 -18.31
C ASN A 407 15.46 2.94 -18.74
N GLU A 408 16.79 2.81 -18.79
CA GLU A 408 17.43 1.56 -19.22
C GLU A 408 17.07 0.36 -18.33
N ARG A 409 16.76 0.61 -17.06
CA ARG A 409 16.35 -0.41 -16.08
C ARG A 409 14.87 -0.76 -16.14
N THR A 410 14.02 0.10 -16.73
CA THR A 410 12.58 -0.15 -16.86
C THR A 410 12.32 -1.45 -17.63
N THR A 411 11.77 -2.44 -16.95
CA THR A 411 11.51 -3.79 -17.46
C THR A 411 10.28 -3.84 -18.37
N GLN A 412 10.24 -4.86 -19.24
CA GLN A 412 9.13 -5.07 -20.16
C GLN A 412 7.87 -5.59 -19.46
N ARG A 413 6.72 -5.21 -19.99
CA ARG A 413 5.39 -5.69 -19.62
C ARG A 413 4.73 -6.28 -20.86
N CYS A 414 4.29 -7.53 -20.73
CA CYS A 414 3.89 -8.34 -21.86
C CYS A 414 2.42 -8.74 -21.79
N ILE A 415 1.82 -8.96 -22.95
CA ILE A 415 0.51 -9.59 -23.12
C ILE A 415 0.62 -10.71 -24.15
N THR A 416 -0.33 -11.66 -24.10
CA THR A 416 -0.48 -12.69 -25.13
C THR A 416 -1.53 -12.25 -26.14
N VAL A 417 -1.14 -12.15 -27.42
CA VAL A 417 -2.00 -11.83 -28.55
C VAL A 417 -1.90 -12.97 -29.57
N GLU A 418 -3.01 -13.65 -29.86
CA GLU A 418 -3.05 -14.76 -30.82
C GLU A 418 -1.99 -15.86 -30.54
N GLY A 419 -1.66 -16.08 -29.27
CA GLY A 419 -0.66 -17.06 -28.83
C GLY A 419 0.79 -16.58 -28.91
N ALA A 420 1.05 -15.36 -29.39
CA ALA A 420 2.36 -14.72 -29.38
C ALA A 420 2.48 -13.68 -28.25
N GLU A 421 3.67 -13.55 -27.69
CA GLU A 421 3.96 -12.54 -26.67
C GLU A 421 4.29 -11.19 -27.34
N ARG A 422 3.66 -10.13 -26.87
CA ARG A 422 3.98 -8.75 -27.24
C ARG A 422 4.32 -7.97 -25.98
N CYS A 423 5.51 -7.39 -25.96
CA CYS A 423 6.05 -6.68 -24.81
C CYS A 423 6.32 -5.21 -25.12
N LYS A 424 6.02 -4.35 -24.15
CA LYS A 424 6.32 -2.91 -24.16
C LYS A 424 7.06 -2.55 -22.88
N ARG A 425 7.94 -1.56 -22.93
CA ARG A 425 8.48 -0.94 -21.70
C ARG A 425 7.54 0.20 -21.31
N ALA A 426 7.13 0.19 -20.06
CA ALA A 426 6.28 1.23 -19.48
C ALA A 426 6.54 1.29 -17.98
N ILE A 427 6.52 2.50 -17.43
CA ILE A 427 6.53 2.68 -15.97
C ILE A 427 5.30 2.02 -15.35
N GLN A 428 5.43 1.65 -14.09
CA GLN A 428 4.40 1.05 -13.28
C GLN A 428 4.56 1.58 -11.85
N THR A 429 4.21 2.85 -11.64
CA THR A 429 4.13 3.45 -10.30
C THR A 429 3.19 2.60 -9.47
N ASN A 430 3.78 1.82 -8.57
CA ASN A 430 3.09 0.73 -7.93
C ASN A 430 2.50 1.21 -6.61
N ASN A 431 3.29 1.88 -5.78
CA ASN A 431 2.78 2.48 -4.55
C ASN A 431 3.46 3.82 -4.32
N LEU A 432 2.92 4.60 -3.39
CA LEU A 432 3.49 5.88 -3.02
C LEU A 432 3.25 6.18 -1.53
N GLU A 433 4.01 7.14 -1.01
CA GLU A 433 3.83 7.64 0.35
C GLU A 433 4.18 9.13 0.41
N VAL A 434 3.73 9.82 1.46
CA VAL A 434 4.03 11.24 1.72
C VAL A 434 4.72 11.44 3.06
N ASP A 435 5.42 12.57 3.23
CA ASP A 435 6.05 12.96 4.50
C ASP A 435 5.64 14.35 4.99
N ASP A 436 6.01 14.69 6.23
CA ASP A 436 5.70 15.99 6.86
C ASP A 436 6.53 17.16 6.32
N ARG A 437 7.37 16.94 5.30
CA ARG A 437 8.03 18.00 4.53
C ARG A 437 7.27 18.28 3.22
N GLY A 438 6.22 17.50 2.95
CA GLY A 438 5.35 17.61 1.79
C GLY A 438 5.91 16.95 0.52
N TYR A 439 6.89 16.06 0.63
CA TYR A 439 7.34 15.27 -0.52
C TYR A 439 6.44 14.05 -0.72
N VAL A 440 6.36 13.60 -1.97
CA VAL A 440 5.68 12.36 -2.38
C VAL A 440 6.73 11.41 -2.94
N TYR A 441 6.78 10.19 -2.43
CA TYR A 441 7.73 9.14 -2.79
C TYR A 441 7.00 8.07 -3.58
N ALA A 442 7.34 7.89 -4.85
CA ALA A 442 6.69 6.90 -5.72
C ALA A 442 7.65 5.77 -6.09
N ALA A 443 7.27 4.55 -5.73
CA ALA A 443 8.03 3.33 -5.98
C ALA A 443 7.50 2.62 -7.23
N ASP A 444 8.41 2.24 -8.14
CA ASP A 444 8.05 1.64 -9.42
C ASP A 444 8.30 0.11 -9.45
N ARG A 445 7.27 -0.68 -9.78
CA ARG A 445 7.41 -2.15 -9.90
C ARG A 445 8.10 -2.57 -11.19
N ALA A 446 8.24 -1.68 -12.17
CA ALA A 446 8.96 -1.94 -13.41
C ALA A 446 10.44 -1.64 -13.32
N ASN A 447 10.97 -1.44 -12.10
CA ASN A 447 12.38 -1.21 -11.81
C ASN A 447 12.86 0.17 -12.29
N THR A 448 11.94 1.11 -12.50
CA THR A 448 12.28 2.48 -12.92
C THR A 448 12.93 3.24 -11.75
N GLY A 449 12.67 2.86 -10.49
CA GLY A 449 13.32 3.40 -9.30
C GLY A 449 12.35 4.01 -8.30
N LEU A 450 12.90 4.81 -7.39
CA LEU A 450 12.19 5.70 -6.46
C LEU A 450 12.21 7.12 -7.02
N HIS A 451 11.05 7.75 -7.13
CA HIS A 451 10.91 9.13 -7.57
C HIS A 451 10.38 9.97 -6.41
N ILE A 452 11.11 11.02 -6.04
CA ILE A 452 10.73 11.96 -4.99
C ILE A 452 10.23 13.22 -5.70
N VAL A 453 8.97 13.56 -5.50
CA VAL A 453 8.30 14.68 -6.19
C VAL A 453 7.66 15.62 -5.17
N GLU A 454 7.34 16.83 -5.61
CA GLU A 454 6.60 17.80 -4.82
C GLU A 454 5.47 18.44 -5.63
N LEU A 455 4.44 18.93 -4.94
CA LEU A 455 3.43 19.80 -5.54
C LEU A 455 4.01 21.20 -5.77
N ILE A 456 3.62 21.80 -6.90
CA ILE A 456 3.95 23.18 -7.28
C ILE A 456 2.69 23.94 -7.73
N GLY A 457 2.81 25.26 -7.84
CA GLY A 457 1.71 26.12 -8.31
C GLY A 457 0.48 26.05 -7.41
N GLY A 458 -0.71 26.20 -8.01
CA GLY A 458 -1.98 26.23 -7.27
C GLY A 458 -2.30 24.94 -6.52
N ALA A 459 -1.78 23.78 -6.96
CA ALA A 459 -1.95 22.53 -6.22
C ALA A 459 -1.20 22.55 -4.88
N ARG A 460 -0.03 23.21 -4.81
CA ARG A 460 0.72 23.41 -3.57
C ARG A 460 -0.02 24.35 -2.61
N GLU A 461 -0.71 25.35 -3.13
CA GLU A 461 -1.51 26.28 -2.31
C GLU A 461 -2.66 25.56 -1.59
N ILE A 462 -3.26 24.54 -2.20
CA ILE A 462 -4.33 23.73 -1.57
C ILE A 462 -3.82 22.99 -0.33
N ALA A 463 -2.57 22.53 -0.35
CA ALA A 463 -1.96 21.82 0.76
C ALA A 463 -1.74 22.73 2.00
N ASP A 464 -1.75 24.05 1.81
CA ASP A 464 -1.51 25.06 2.86
C ASP A 464 -0.21 24.77 3.63
N PHE A 465 0.91 24.65 2.90
CA PHE A 465 2.25 24.52 3.48
C PHE A 465 2.51 25.71 4.41
N GLN A 466 2.55 25.48 5.72
CA GLN A 466 3.00 26.46 6.71
C GLN A 466 4.48 26.35 7.01
#